data_AF-X7YJ45-F1
#
_entry.id   AF-X7YJ45-F1
#
_cell.length_a   1.000
_cell.length_b   1.000
_cell.length_c   1.000
_cell.angle_alpha   90.00
_cell.angle_beta   90.00
_cell.angle_gamma   90.00
#
_symmetry.space_group_name_H-M   'P 1'
#
loop_
_entity.id
_entity.type
_entity.pdbx_description
1 polymer ?
#
loop_
_entity_poly.entity_id
_entity_poly.type
_entity_poly.pdbx_seq_one_letter_code
_entity_poly.pdbx_strand_id
1 'polypeptide(L)'
;MTIAGESAGAMSVCDHLVAPGSAGLFRAAIVQSGPCQAQADLVSAQRTSLDYAASMGCADPATAAQCLRALPAAKLAGRRGIRASAIRTRCPAR
;
A
#
# COMPACT_ATOMS: atom_id res chain seq x y z
N MET A 1 15.55 18.79 -6.25
CA MET A 1 15.19 17.36 -6.26
C MET A 1 13.82 17.20 -6.88
N THR A 2 13.68 16.24 -7.80
CA THR A 2 12.39 15.80 -8.38
C THR A 2 12.16 14.37 -7.94
N ILE A 3 10.98 14.07 -7.39
CA ILE A 3 10.59 12.70 -7.07
C ILE A 3 9.84 12.11 -8.28
N ALA A 4 10.13 10.87 -8.64
CA ALA A 4 9.53 10.23 -9.81
C ALA A 4 9.16 8.78 -9.47
N GLY A 5 8.06 8.29 -10.06
CA GLY A 5 7.61 6.93 -9.85
C GLY A 5 6.70 6.42 -10.97
N GLU A 6 6.72 5.11 -11.18
CA GLU A 6 5.91 4.37 -12.16
C GLU A 6 5.04 3.33 -11.45
N SER A 7 3.81 3.11 -11.91
CA SER A 7 2.86 2.14 -11.36
C SER A 7 2.65 2.32 -9.85
N ALA A 8 2.99 1.34 -9.02
CA ALA A 8 2.95 1.47 -7.56
C ALA A 8 3.84 2.62 -7.06
N GLY A 9 4.97 2.88 -7.71
CA GLY A 9 5.83 4.02 -7.39
C GLY A 9 5.17 5.37 -7.69
N ALA A 10 4.32 5.45 -8.72
CA ALA A 10 3.53 6.65 -9.00
C ALA A 10 2.50 6.90 -7.89
N MET A 11 1.87 5.85 -7.35
CA MET A 11 0.98 5.95 -6.18
C MET A 11 1.75 6.45 -4.94
N SER A 12 2.97 5.94 -4.71
CA SER A 12 3.82 6.42 -3.61
C SER A 12 4.23 7.88 -3.76
N VAL A 13 4.47 8.37 -5.00
CA VAL A 13 4.72 9.80 -5.24
C VAL A 13 3.50 10.64 -4.82
N CYS A 14 2.28 10.17 -5.09
CA CYS A 14 1.06 10.85 -4.62
C CYS A 14 0.99 10.91 -3.09
N ASP A 15 1.34 9.83 -2.39
CA ASP A 15 1.37 9.80 -0.92
C ASP A 15 2.37 10.83 -0.37
N HIS A 16 3.55 10.93 -0.98
CA HIS A 16 4.57 11.91 -0.59
C HIS A 16 4.14 13.36 -0.83
N LEU A 17 3.31 13.64 -1.83
CA LEU A 17 2.81 15.00 -2.10
C LEU A 17 1.92 15.55 -0.97
N VAL A 18 1.27 14.66 -0.21
CA VAL A 18 0.35 15.05 0.89
C VAL A 18 0.91 14.73 2.28
N ALA A 19 1.98 13.93 2.37
CA ALA A 19 2.59 13.56 3.64
C ALA A 19 3.31 14.77 4.29
N PRO A 20 2.92 15.20 5.52
CA PRO A 20 3.58 16.32 6.19
C PRO A 20 5.08 16.13 6.39
N GLY A 21 5.53 14.90 6.65
CA GLY A 21 6.95 14.58 6.81
C GLY A 21 7.78 14.66 5.52
N SER A 22 7.13 14.83 4.36
CA SER A 22 7.80 15.01 3.07
C SER A 22 7.82 16.48 2.60
N ALA A 23 7.23 17.40 3.38
CA ALA A 23 7.17 18.81 3.02
C ALA A 23 8.56 19.40 2.80
N GLY A 24 8.76 20.06 1.65
CA GLY A 24 10.01 20.71 1.29
C GLY A 24 11.14 19.80 0.81
N LEU A 25 10.94 18.47 0.79
CA LEU A 25 12.00 17.53 0.35
C LEU A 25 12.19 17.51 -1.18
N PHE A 26 11.17 17.90 -1.94
CA PHE A 26 11.22 17.95 -3.41
C PHE A 26 10.49 19.18 -3.94
N ARG A 27 10.85 19.60 -5.16
CA ARG A 27 10.29 20.78 -5.85
C ARG A 27 9.44 20.45 -7.07
N ALA A 28 9.41 19.17 -7.46
CA ALA A 28 8.67 18.68 -8.62
C ALA A 28 8.40 17.17 -8.46
N ALA A 29 7.38 16.67 -9.15
CA ALA A 29 6.97 15.28 -9.15
C ALA A 29 6.68 14.77 -10.58
N ILE A 30 7.04 13.51 -10.87
CA ILE A 30 6.67 12.79 -12.10
C ILE A 30 5.88 11.54 -11.70
N VAL A 31 4.64 11.43 -12.20
CA VAL A 31 3.69 10.37 -11.86
C VAL A 31 3.35 9.59 -13.14
N GLN A 32 3.87 8.37 -13.28
CA GLN A 32 3.70 7.56 -14.49
C GLN A 32 2.80 6.35 -14.23
N SER A 33 1.68 6.27 -14.95
CA SER A 33 0.83 5.07 -14.98
C SER A 33 0.32 4.56 -13.62
N GLY A 34 0.15 5.44 -12.62
CA GLY A 34 -0.45 5.11 -11.32
C GLY A 34 -1.39 6.21 -10.81
N PRO A 35 -2.64 5.89 -10.43
CA PRO A 35 -3.60 6.87 -9.92
C PRO A 35 -3.34 7.25 -8.46
N CYS A 36 -3.49 8.54 -8.11
CA CYS A 36 -3.35 8.97 -6.71
C CYS A 36 -4.46 8.45 -5.78
N GLN A 37 -5.61 8.08 -6.35
CA GLN A 37 -6.76 7.53 -5.63
C GLN A 37 -6.74 6.00 -5.47
N ALA A 38 -5.62 5.32 -5.80
CA ALA A 38 -5.54 3.86 -5.66
C ALA A 38 -5.38 3.38 -4.21
N GLN A 39 -5.03 4.27 -3.27
CA GLN A 39 -4.88 3.90 -1.88
C GLN A 39 -6.23 3.51 -1.27
N ALA A 40 -6.24 2.43 -0.49
CA ALA A 40 -7.39 2.11 0.34
C ALA A 40 -7.58 3.19 1.43
N ASP A 41 -8.82 3.45 1.82
CA ASP A 41 -9.07 4.26 3.00
C ASP A 41 -8.50 3.59 4.26
N LEU A 42 -8.26 4.38 5.30
CA LEU A 42 -7.59 3.93 6.51
C LEU A 42 -8.32 2.74 7.17
N VAL A 43 -9.65 2.75 7.19
CA VAL A 43 -10.45 1.72 7.85
C VAL A 43 -10.32 0.39 7.09
N SER A 44 -10.46 0.43 5.76
CA SER A 44 -10.29 -0.75 4.90
C SER A 44 -8.86 -1.32 4.97
N ALA A 45 -7.85 -0.44 4.97
CA ALA A 45 -6.45 -0.82 5.07
C ALA A 45 -6.12 -1.47 6.42
N GLN A 46 -6.63 -0.90 7.52
CA GLN A 46 -6.45 -1.45 8.87
C GLN A 46 -7.09 -2.82 9.00
N ARG A 47 -8.34 -2.98 8.55
CA ARG A 47 -9.04 -4.27 8.56
C ARG A 47 -8.26 -5.33 7.79
N THR A 48 -7.85 -5.03 6.56
CA THR A 48 -7.06 -5.96 5.73
C THR A 48 -5.74 -6.36 6.41
N SER A 49 -5.09 -5.40 7.08
CA SER A 49 -3.83 -5.63 7.79
C SER A 49 -4.02 -6.53 9.03
N LEU A 50 -5.11 -6.34 9.77
CA LEU A 50 -5.46 -7.18 10.92
C LEU A 50 -5.86 -8.60 10.51
N ASP A 51 -6.61 -8.75 9.42
CA ASP A 51 -6.95 -10.06 8.85
C ASP A 51 -5.67 -10.83 8.44
N TYR A 52 -4.72 -10.13 7.82
CA TYR A 52 -3.40 -10.70 7.54
C TYR A 52 -2.67 -11.11 8.82
N ALA A 53 -2.60 -10.22 9.81
CA ALA A 53 -1.94 -10.48 11.08
C ALA A 53 -2.53 -11.71 11.80
N ALA A 54 -3.86 -11.82 11.87
CA ALA A 54 -4.56 -12.98 12.42
C ALA A 54 -4.16 -14.27 11.70
N SER A 55 -4.06 -14.24 10.36
CA SER A 55 -3.64 -15.41 9.58
C SER A 55 -2.20 -15.86 9.84
N MET A 56 -1.37 -14.98 10.43
CA MET A 56 0.02 -15.28 10.83
C MET A 56 0.16 -15.74 12.29
N GLY A 57 -0.97 -15.81 13.02
CA GLY A 57 -1.04 -16.09 14.46
C GLY A 57 -1.00 -14.84 15.34
N CYS A 58 -1.13 -13.64 14.77
CA CYS A 58 -1.07 -12.35 15.46
C CYS A 58 -2.46 -11.68 15.48
N ALA A 59 -3.43 -12.29 16.16
CA ALA A 59 -4.83 -11.89 16.09
C ALA A 59 -5.24 -10.71 16.99
N ASP A 60 -4.49 -10.43 18.07
CA ASP A 60 -4.79 -9.31 18.96
C ASP A 60 -4.46 -7.96 18.29
N PRO A 61 -5.45 -7.10 18.00
CA PRO A 61 -5.21 -5.82 17.33
C PRO A 61 -4.27 -4.88 18.10
N ALA A 62 -4.24 -4.98 19.44
CA ALA A 62 -3.40 -4.12 20.27
C ALA A 62 -1.92 -4.47 20.15
N THR A 63 -1.60 -5.74 19.88
CA THR A 63 -0.21 -6.25 19.84
C THR A 63 0.22 -6.79 18.48
N ALA A 64 -0.68 -6.82 17.49
CA ALA A 64 -0.49 -7.41 16.17
C ALA A 64 0.82 -6.95 15.48
N ALA A 65 1.09 -5.65 15.48
CA ALA A 65 2.29 -5.10 14.84
C ALA A 65 3.58 -5.56 15.53
N GLN A 66 3.57 -5.75 16.85
CA GLN A 66 4.73 -6.22 17.60
C GLN A 66 4.93 -7.71 17.40
N CYS A 67 3.84 -8.48 17.43
CA CYS A 67 3.83 -9.91 17.10
C CYS A 67 4.39 -10.17 15.69
N LEU A 68 3.92 -9.43 14.67
CA LEU A 68 4.40 -9.58 13.29
C LEU A 68 5.91 -9.33 13.16
N ARG A 69 6.45 -8.31 13.86
CA ARG A 69 7.89 -8.00 13.85
C ARG A 69 8.75 -9.06 14.54
N ALA A 70 8.17 -9.84 15.47
CA ALA A 70 8.86 -10.93 16.14
C ALA A 70 8.90 -12.23 15.30
N LEU A 71 8.14 -12.31 14.20
CA LEU A 71 8.16 -13.48 13.32
C LEU A 71 9.39 -13.46 12.39
N PRO A 72 9.93 -14.64 12.02
CA PRO A 72 10.92 -14.72 10.95
C PRO A 72 10.37 -14.14 9.64
N ALA A 73 11.16 -13.32 8.94
CA ALA A 73 10.73 -12.67 7.70
C ALA A 73 10.25 -13.67 6.63
N ALA A 74 10.85 -14.86 6.56
CA ALA A 74 10.44 -15.92 5.65
C ALA A 74 8.97 -16.37 5.87
N LYS A 75 8.47 -16.28 7.11
CA LYS A 75 7.07 -16.59 7.44
C LYS A 75 6.12 -15.59 6.77
N LEU A 76 6.54 -14.33 6.64
CA LEU A 76 5.75 -13.26 6.03
C LEU A 76 5.71 -13.36 4.49
N ALA A 77 6.80 -13.85 3.88
CA ALA A 77 6.99 -13.92 2.43
C ALA A 77 6.14 -15.01 1.73
N GLY A 78 5.57 -15.96 2.47
CA GLY A 78 4.85 -17.12 1.94
C GLY A 78 3.49 -16.82 1.30
N ARG A 79 2.97 -15.60 1.47
CA ARG A 79 1.68 -15.19 0.90
C ARG A 79 1.90 -14.07 -0.13
N ARG A 80 2.22 -14.47 -1.37
CA ARG A 80 2.34 -13.53 -2.50
C ARG A 80 1.01 -12.80 -2.69
N GLY A 81 1.01 -11.50 -2.35
CA GLY A 81 0.42 -10.41 -3.11
C GLY A 81 -1.10 -10.35 -3.23
N ILE A 82 -1.65 -9.22 -2.77
CA ILE A 82 -2.74 -8.45 -3.39
C ILE A 82 -3.65 -9.31 -4.29
N ARG A 83 -4.80 -9.74 -3.75
CA ARG A 83 -5.95 -9.94 -4.65
C ARG A 83 -6.28 -8.55 -5.18
N ALA A 84 -5.68 -8.19 -6.32
CA ALA A 84 -6.17 -7.09 -7.12
C ALA A 84 -7.59 -7.48 -7.46
N SER A 85 -8.56 -6.99 -6.67
CA SER A 85 -9.96 -7.14 -7.00
C SER A 85 -10.09 -6.57 -8.40
N ALA A 86 -10.48 -7.44 -9.33
CA ALA A 86 -10.32 -7.24 -10.75
C ALA A 86 -10.68 -5.79 -11.16
N ILE A 87 -9.73 -5.09 -11.77
CA ILE A 87 -10.06 -4.02 -12.70
C ILE A 87 -10.76 -4.71 -13.87
N ARG A 88 -12.06 -4.98 -13.70
CA ARG A 88 -12.95 -5.38 -14.78
C ARG A 88 -13.53 -4.11 -15.39
N THR A 89 -12.66 -3.24 -15.91
CA THR A 89 -13.09 -2.25 -16.89
C THR A 89 -13.42 -3.04 -18.16
N ARG A 90 -14.71 -3.34 -18.34
CA ARG A 90 -15.25 -3.62 -19.68
C ARG A 90 -15.01 -2.34 -20.48
N CYS A 91 -14.06 -2.37 -21.40
CA CYS A 91 -14.02 -1.40 -22.47
C CYS A 91 -15.13 -1.80 -23.46
N PRO A 92 -16.17 -0.98 -23.71
CA PRO A 92 -17.04 -1.23 -24.84
C PRO A 92 -16.24 -0.97 -26.12
N ALA A 93 -16.13 -1.99 -26.97
CA ALA A 93 -15.73 -1.80 -28.35
C ALA A 93 -16.81 -1.00 -29.09
N ARG A 94 -16.36 -0.20 -30.06
CA ARG A 94 -17.15 0.62 -30.98
C ARG A 94 -18.44 -0.02 -31.48
#